data_AF-A0A3F3MN86-F1
#
_entry.id   AF-A0A3F3MN86-F1
#
_cell.length_a   1.000
_cell.length_b   1.000
_cell.length_c   1.000
_cell.angle_alpha   90.00
_cell.angle_beta   90.00
_cell.angle_gamma   90.00
#
_symmetry.space_group_name_H-M   'P 1'
#
loop_
_entity.id
_entity.type
_entity.pdbx_description
1 polymer ?
#
loop_
_entity_poly.entity_id
_entity_poly.type
_entity_poly.pdbx_seq_one_letter_code
_entity_poly.pdbx_strand_id
1 'polypeptide(L)'
;KLLDVNMALYKTESGEIHLVRDICPHRGVPLTKGWVDGEEIVCPYHGLRYNTEGKCTQIPAQPELTKISDRFSLTKFLVVQRYGLIWTSIHGRDIAKANIPVLDTWDDAEHQAILPPFVDIGGSSGRQLEGFIDVAHFAWVHHNAFANRDNPIVPKYHTERTNYGLKTVYISNVSNYPHELKHLEPEGFLWKRTFEVYPPFSAVLTVDFPE
;
A
#
# COMPACT_ATOMS: atom_id res chain seq x y z
N LYS A 1 -2.13 11.09 -2.50
CA LYS A 1 -0.80 11.74 -2.53
C LYS A 1 0.24 10.67 -2.17
N LEU A 2 1.39 10.63 -2.84
CA LEU A 2 2.48 9.70 -2.54
C LEU A 2 3.82 10.43 -2.67
N LEU A 3 4.67 10.41 -1.63
CA LEU A 3 5.97 11.09 -1.59
C LEU A 3 5.92 12.52 -2.16
N ASP A 4 5.02 13.32 -1.62
CA ASP A 4 4.76 14.70 -2.04
C ASP A 4 4.21 14.92 -3.46
N VAL A 5 3.93 13.86 -4.19
CA VAL A 5 3.25 13.93 -5.49
C VAL A 5 1.74 13.82 -5.32
N ASN A 6 1.02 14.88 -5.73
CA ASN A 6 -0.43 14.84 -5.87
C ASN A 6 -0.80 14.02 -7.11
N MET A 7 -1.75 13.11 -6.95
CA MET A 7 -2.15 12.15 -7.97
C MET A 7 -3.67 12.10 -8.06
N ALA A 8 -4.19 11.93 -9.26
CA ALA A 8 -5.60 11.70 -9.53
C ALA A 8 -5.76 10.21 -9.90
N LEU A 9 -6.44 9.48 -9.02
CA LEU A 9 -6.88 8.11 -9.27
C LEU A 9 -8.30 8.19 -9.82
N TYR A 10 -8.55 7.56 -10.96
CA TYR A 10 -9.88 7.52 -11.56
C TYR A 10 -10.16 6.14 -12.14
N LYS A 11 -11.45 5.83 -12.27
CA LYS A 11 -11.95 4.59 -12.87
C LYS A 11 -12.82 4.96 -14.06
N THR A 12 -12.55 4.40 -15.23
CA THR A 12 -13.36 4.60 -16.44
C THR A 12 -14.71 3.88 -16.33
N GLU A 13 -15.60 4.12 -17.29
CA GLU A 13 -16.87 3.39 -17.39
C GLU A 13 -16.67 1.89 -17.63
N SER A 14 -15.63 1.49 -18.38
CA SER A 14 -15.23 0.09 -18.54
C SER A 14 -14.71 -0.56 -17.25
N GLY A 15 -14.40 0.22 -16.22
CA GLY A 15 -13.87 -0.25 -14.94
C GLY A 15 -12.36 -0.24 -14.83
N GLU A 16 -11.64 0.21 -15.86
CA GLU A 16 -10.19 0.35 -15.85
C GLU A 16 -9.75 1.44 -14.86
N ILE A 17 -8.72 1.14 -14.05
CA ILE A 17 -8.18 2.07 -13.06
C ILE A 17 -6.93 2.74 -13.62
N HIS A 18 -6.91 4.07 -13.55
CA HIS A 18 -5.80 4.88 -14.00
C HIS A 18 -5.32 5.84 -12.91
N LEU A 19 -4.02 6.11 -12.93
CA LEU A 19 -3.37 7.01 -12.01
C LEU A 19 -2.50 8.00 -12.79
N VAL A 20 -2.75 9.28 -12.59
CA VAL A 20 -2.01 10.37 -13.22
C VAL A 20 -1.55 11.38 -12.17
N ARG A 21 -0.59 12.23 -12.51
CA ARG A 21 -0.28 13.41 -11.70
C ARG A 21 -1.49 14.32 -11.71
N ASP A 22 -1.87 14.84 -10.54
CA ASP A 22 -3.08 15.67 -10.37
C ASP A 22 -2.87 17.11 -10.86
N ILE A 23 -2.60 17.25 -12.17
CA ILE A 23 -2.31 18.52 -12.80
C ILE A 23 -2.65 18.46 -14.30
N CYS A 24 -3.56 19.33 -14.73
CA CYS A 24 -3.83 19.53 -16.13
C CYS A 24 -2.66 20.28 -16.80
N PRO A 25 -2.05 19.75 -17.88
CA PRO A 25 -0.90 20.38 -18.55
C PRO A 25 -1.22 21.74 -19.22
N HIS A 26 -2.50 22.10 -19.34
CA HIS A 26 -2.90 23.39 -19.91
C HIS A 26 -2.63 24.58 -18.95
N ARG A 27 -3.20 24.53 -17.74
CA ARG A 27 -3.17 25.66 -16.76
C ARG A 27 -2.92 25.21 -15.32
N GLY A 28 -2.51 23.97 -15.11
CA GLY A 28 -2.09 23.49 -13.79
C GLY A 28 -3.22 23.19 -12.80
N VAL A 29 -4.48 23.18 -13.24
CA VAL A 29 -5.61 22.87 -12.35
C VAL A 29 -5.64 21.38 -11.97
N PRO A 30 -6.08 21.02 -10.75
CA PRO A 30 -6.23 19.62 -10.34
C PRO A 30 -7.28 18.90 -11.21
N LEU A 31 -6.93 17.71 -11.68
CA LEU A 31 -7.83 16.79 -12.39
C LEU A 31 -8.78 16.07 -11.43
N THR A 32 -8.41 15.92 -10.15
CA THR A 32 -9.30 15.42 -9.08
C THR A 32 -10.57 16.25 -8.89
N LYS A 33 -10.59 17.50 -9.39
CA LYS A 33 -11.77 18.36 -9.41
C LYS A 33 -12.64 18.19 -10.67
N GLY A 34 -12.17 17.37 -11.63
CA GLY A 34 -12.87 17.02 -12.86
C GLY A 34 -13.83 15.85 -12.69
N TRP A 35 -14.11 15.18 -13.79
CA TRP A 35 -14.93 13.97 -13.81
C TRP A 35 -14.46 13.00 -14.89
N VAL A 36 -14.97 11.77 -14.83
CA VAL A 36 -14.79 10.77 -15.88
C VAL A 36 -16.01 10.82 -16.79
N ASP A 37 -15.79 10.73 -18.10
CA ASP A 37 -16.82 10.63 -19.12
C ASP A 37 -16.39 9.53 -20.11
N GLY A 38 -17.04 8.37 -20.06
CA GLY A 38 -16.59 7.17 -20.78
C GLY A 38 -15.20 6.71 -20.33
N GLU A 39 -14.27 6.70 -21.29
CA GLU A 39 -12.87 6.26 -21.11
C GLU A 39 -11.90 7.43 -20.89
N GLU A 40 -12.41 8.62 -20.59
CA GLU A 40 -11.63 9.84 -20.52
C GLU A 40 -11.81 10.57 -19.18
N ILE A 41 -10.72 11.18 -18.71
CA ILE A 41 -10.78 12.16 -17.63
C ILE A 41 -10.91 13.56 -18.21
N VAL A 42 -11.89 14.32 -17.72
CA VAL A 42 -12.23 15.67 -18.19
C VAL A 42 -11.77 16.71 -17.19
N CYS A 43 -10.94 17.65 -17.66
CA CYS A 43 -10.45 18.76 -16.85
C CYS A 43 -11.59 19.72 -16.51
N PRO A 44 -11.75 20.13 -15.23
CA PRO A 44 -12.89 20.94 -14.80
C PRO A 44 -12.84 22.40 -15.28
N TYR A 45 -11.69 22.86 -15.78
CA TYR A 45 -11.53 24.28 -16.08
C TYR A 45 -11.96 24.63 -17.50
N HIS A 46 -11.46 23.90 -18.50
CA HIS A 46 -11.75 24.16 -19.92
C HIS A 46 -12.27 22.93 -20.66
N GLY A 47 -12.62 21.86 -19.94
CA GLY A 47 -13.16 20.64 -20.53
C GLY A 47 -12.19 19.85 -21.40
N LEU A 48 -10.86 20.06 -21.28
CA LEU A 48 -9.89 19.24 -22.00
C LEU A 48 -10.07 17.78 -21.58
N ARG A 49 -10.19 16.91 -22.58
CA ARG A 49 -10.38 15.47 -22.38
C ARG A 49 -9.08 14.74 -22.61
N TYR A 50 -8.81 13.73 -21.78
CA TYR A 50 -7.62 12.88 -21.87
C TYR A 50 -8.02 11.42 -21.83
N ASN A 51 -7.60 10.65 -22.82
CA ASN A 51 -7.87 9.22 -22.89
C ASN A 51 -7.05 8.41 -21.86
N THR A 52 -7.25 7.09 -21.85
CA THR A 52 -6.55 6.14 -20.97
C THR A 52 -5.02 6.12 -21.18
N GLU A 53 -4.51 6.55 -22.33
CA GLU A 53 -3.08 6.75 -22.60
C GLU A 53 -2.55 8.08 -22.04
N GLY A 54 -3.42 8.93 -21.50
CA GLY A 54 -3.11 10.26 -20.99
C GLY A 54 -2.96 11.30 -22.10
N LYS A 55 -3.32 10.98 -23.34
CA LYS A 55 -3.26 11.90 -24.48
C LYS A 55 -4.51 12.76 -24.54
N CYS A 56 -4.32 14.06 -24.75
CA CYS A 56 -5.46 14.94 -24.97
C CYS A 56 -6.11 14.65 -26.31
N THR A 57 -7.39 14.33 -26.28
CA THR A 57 -8.21 13.93 -27.43
C THR A 57 -9.12 15.05 -27.91
N GLN A 58 -9.52 15.95 -27.01
CA GLN A 58 -10.41 17.06 -27.33
C GLN A 58 -10.04 18.32 -26.55
N ILE A 59 -9.99 19.44 -27.28
CA ILE A 59 -9.94 20.80 -26.73
C ILE A 59 -11.26 21.49 -27.13
N PRO A 60 -12.27 21.59 -26.25
CA PRO A 60 -13.60 22.10 -26.62
C PRO A 60 -13.59 23.49 -27.28
N ALA A 61 -12.64 24.35 -26.91
CA ALA A 61 -12.49 25.68 -27.50
C ALA A 61 -11.95 25.68 -28.95
N GLN A 62 -11.45 24.54 -29.44
CA GLN A 62 -10.92 24.36 -30.80
C GLN A 62 -11.47 23.04 -31.38
N PRO A 63 -12.78 22.96 -31.69
CA PRO A 63 -13.43 21.71 -32.08
C PRO A 63 -12.89 21.12 -33.40
N GLU A 64 -12.39 21.97 -34.30
CA GLU A 64 -11.79 21.55 -35.58
C GLU A 64 -10.32 21.12 -35.48
N LEU A 65 -9.71 21.23 -34.29
CA LEU A 65 -8.31 20.88 -34.11
C LEU A 65 -8.13 19.35 -34.09
N THR A 66 -7.65 18.80 -35.19
CA THR A 66 -7.41 17.35 -35.35
C THR A 66 -6.02 16.89 -34.90
N LYS A 67 -5.06 17.81 -34.75
CA LYS A 67 -3.69 17.50 -34.29
C LYS A 67 -3.37 18.26 -33.01
N ILE A 68 -3.56 17.59 -31.88
CA ILE A 68 -3.23 18.13 -30.57
C ILE A 68 -1.76 17.84 -30.26
N SER A 69 -1.04 18.84 -29.74
CA SER A 69 0.38 18.70 -29.38
C SER A 69 0.57 17.69 -28.23
N ASP A 70 1.63 16.87 -28.32
CA ASP A 70 2.04 15.95 -27.25
C ASP A 70 2.32 16.63 -25.90
N ARG A 71 2.52 17.96 -25.88
CA ARG A 71 2.64 18.73 -24.63
C ARG A 71 1.37 18.68 -23.78
N PHE A 72 0.22 18.38 -24.36
CA PHE A 72 -1.03 18.12 -23.65
C PHE A 72 -1.17 16.63 -23.29
N SER A 73 -0.09 16.03 -22.75
CA SER A 73 -0.11 14.66 -22.22
C SER A 73 -0.07 14.67 -20.70
N LEU A 74 -0.85 13.81 -20.07
CA LEU A 74 -0.81 13.58 -18.63
C LEU A 74 0.44 12.77 -18.25
N THR A 75 1.00 13.07 -17.07
CA THR A 75 2.02 12.20 -16.48
C THR A 75 1.34 11.01 -15.82
N LYS A 76 1.48 9.82 -16.42
CA LYS A 76 0.91 8.57 -15.90
C LYS A 76 1.83 7.87 -14.91
N PHE A 77 1.21 7.15 -13.98
CA PHE A 77 1.86 6.21 -13.08
C PHE A 77 1.31 4.80 -13.34
N LEU A 78 2.15 3.79 -13.12
CA LEU A 78 1.71 2.40 -13.22
C LEU A 78 0.71 2.10 -12.11
N VAL A 79 -0.29 1.29 -12.45
CA VAL A 79 -1.30 0.79 -11.52
C VAL A 79 -1.18 -0.72 -11.48
N VAL A 80 -1.04 -1.28 -10.30
CA VAL A 80 -1.16 -2.73 -10.07
C VAL A 80 -2.26 -2.92 -9.03
N GLN A 81 -3.33 -3.62 -9.41
CA GLN A 81 -4.38 -4.02 -8.48
C GLN A 81 -4.01 -5.39 -7.89
N ARG A 82 -3.80 -5.45 -6.58
CA ARG A 82 -3.46 -6.70 -5.89
C ARG A 82 -3.79 -6.60 -4.41
N TYR A 83 -4.31 -7.70 -3.82
CA TYR A 83 -4.63 -7.80 -2.40
C TYR A 83 -5.65 -6.75 -1.93
N GLY A 84 -6.64 -6.46 -2.77
CA GLY A 84 -7.63 -5.40 -2.52
C GLY A 84 -7.07 -3.97 -2.51
N LEU A 85 -5.80 -3.80 -2.88
CA LEU A 85 -5.08 -2.52 -2.88
C LEU A 85 -4.67 -2.08 -4.29
N ILE A 86 -4.45 -0.78 -4.43
CA ILE A 86 -3.89 -0.16 -5.63
C ILE A 86 -2.43 0.21 -5.33
N TRP A 87 -1.51 -0.45 -6.02
CA TRP A 87 -0.08 -0.23 -5.90
C TRP A 87 0.42 0.64 -7.05
N THR A 88 1.39 1.49 -6.74
CA THR A 88 2.06 2.33 -7.74
C THR A 88 3.51 2.59 -7.35
N SER A 89 4.27 3.12 -8.29
CA SER A 89 5.59 3.68 -8.06
C SER A 89 5.74 4.96 -8.86
N ILE A 90 6.32 5.99 -8.24
CA ILE A 90 6.57 7.29 -8.90
C ILE A 90 7.59 7.13 -10.02
N HIS A 91 8.57 6.25 -9.83
CA HIS A 91 9.69 6.05 -10.74
C HIS A 91 9.69 4.67 -11.42
N GLY A 92 8.98 3.70 -10.86
CA GLY A 92 8.83 2.37 -11.46
C GLY A 92 8.14 2.46 -12.82
N ARG A 93 8.79 1.89 -13.85
CA ARG A 93 8.28 1.82 -15.23
C ARG A 93 8.03 0.40 -15.71
N ASP A 94 8.37 -0.59 -14.88
CA ASP A 94 8.29 -2.01 -15.21
C ASP A 94 7.63 -2.74 -14.05
N ILE A 95 6.43 -3.28 -14.30
CA ILE A 95 5.65 -4.04 -13.30
C ILE A 95 6.38 -5.33 -12.93
N ALA A 96 7.15 -5.94 -13.85
CA ALA A 96 7.89 -7.18 -13.57
C ALA A 96 9.00 -6.99 -12.53
N LYS A 97 9.43 -5.74 -12.30
CA LYS A 97 10.41 -5.37 -11.28
C LYS A 97 9.77 -4.77 -10.03
N ALA A 98 8.43 -4.76 -9.93
CA ALA A 98 7.75 -4.23 -8.77
C ALA A 98 8.01 -5.14 -7.55
N ASN A 99 8.50 -4.54 -6.48
CA ASN A 99 8.76 -5.23 -5.21
C ASN A 99 7.52 -5.16 -4.29
N ILE A 100 6.38 -5.65 -4.79
CA ILE A 100 5.13 -5.72 -4.01
C ILE A 100 5.24 -6.91 -3.04
N PRO A 101 4.89 -6.76 -1.75
CA PRO A 101 4.89 -7.86 -0.80
C PRO A 101 4.08 -9.05 -1.31
N VAL A 102 4.54 -10.27 -1.04
CA VAL A 102 3.80 -11.48 -1.42
C VAL A 102 2.89 -11.87 -0.26
N LEU A 103 1.59 -11.91 -0.51
CA LEU A 103 0.58 -12.50 0.37
C LEU A 103 0.05 -13.75 -0.35
N ASP A 104 0.67 -14.89 -0.08
CA ASP A 104 0.43 -16.16 -0.76
C ASP A 104 -0.91 -16.81 -0.41
N THR A 105 -1.46 -16.48 0.75
CA THR A 105 -2.77 -16.99 1.23
C THR A 105 -3.96 -16.08 0.89
N TRP A 106 -3.74 -14.96 0.19
CA TRP A 106 -4.82 -13.98 -0.05
C TRP A 106 -5.99 -14.53 -0.89
N ASP A 107 -5.69 -15.35 -1.89
CA ASP A 107 -6.69 -15.96 -2.78
C ASP A 107 -6.97 -17.44 -2.42
N ASP A 108 -6.45 -17.91 -1.28
CA ASP A 108 -6.66 -19.27 -0.81
C ASP A 108 -8.05 -19.41 -0.18
N ALA A 109 -8.80 -20.43 -0.61
CA ALA A 109 -10.15 -20.69 -0.14
C ALA A 109 -10.21 -21.12 1.35
N GLU A 110 -9.12 -21.66 1.89
CA GLU A 110 -9.01 -22.03 3.30
C GLU A 110 -8.69 -20.82 4.20
N HIS A 111 -8.42 -19.66 3.60
CA HIS A 111 -8.07 -18.44 4.30
C HIS A 111 -9.14 -17.36 4.09
N GLN A 112 -9.36 -16.56 5.13
CA GLN A 112 -10.20 -15.38 5.01
C GLN A 112 -9.35 -14.13 4.75
N ALA A 113 -9.44 -13.59 3.54
CA ALA A 113 -8.85 -12.29 3.24
C ALA A 113 -9.66 -11.16 3.90
N ILE A 114 -9.00 -10.35 4.71
CA ILE A 114 -9.60 -9.18 5.36
C ILE A 114 -8.77 -7.95 4.99
N LEU A 115 -9.39 -6.99 4.29
CA LEU A 115 -8.81 -5.68 4.02
C LEU A 115 -9.33 -4.67 5.07
N PRO A 116 -8.54 -4.34 6.11
CA PRO A 116 -8.96 -3.33 7.08
C PRO A 116 -8.99 -1.93 6.45
N PRO A 117 -9.78 -0.99 7.02
CA PRO A 117 -9.69 0.41 6.63
C PRO A 117 -8.29 0.96 6.91
N PHE A 118 -7.88 1.95 6.12
CA PHE A 118 -6.61 2.63 6.36
C PHE A 118 -6.67 3.47 7.63
N VAL A 119 -5.52 3.65 8.28
CA VAL A 119 -5.35 4.56 9.41
C VAL A 119 -4.37 5.63 8.99
N ASP A 120 -4.75 6.90 9.14
CA ASP A 120 -3.83 8.02 8.93
C ASP A 120 -2.96 8.20 10.18
N ILE A 121 -1.65 8.17 9.97
CA ILE A 121 -0.66 8.28 11.03
C ILE A 121 0.20 9.49 10.72
N GLY A 122 0.22 10.47 11.63
CA GLY A 122 1.04 11.68 11.55
C GLY A 122 2.54 11.43 11.77
N GLY A 123 3.11 10.39 11.15
CA GLY A 123 4.50 9.97 11.29
C GLY A 123 5.06 9.41 9.98
N SER A 124 6.39 9.37 9.86
CA SER A 124 7.02 8.82 8.66
C SER A 124 6.74 7.31 8.54
N SER A 125 6.55 6.81 7.31
CA SER A 125 6.36 5.38 7.05
C SER A 125 7.49 4.51 7.60
N GLY A 126 8.74 4.98 7.54
CA GLY A 126 9.89 4.25 8.09
C GLY A 126 9.81 4.05 9.61
N ARG A 127 9.34 5.06 10.35
CA ARG A 127 9.11 4.95 11.82
C ARG A 127 7.94 4.04 12.15
N GLN A 128 6.87 4.07 11.37
CA GLN A 128 5.79 3.10 11.52
C GLN A 128 6.34 1.69 11.33
N LEU A 129 7.15 1.48 10.27
CA LEU A 129 7.70 0.19 9.93
C LEU A 129 8.64 -0.32 11.03
N GLU A 130 9.53 0.53 11.54
CA GLU A 130 10.37 0.25 12.70
C GLU A 130 9.53 -0.15 13.92
N GLY A 131 8.47 0.58 14.23
CA GLY A 131 7.57 0.25 15.35
C GLY A 131 6.77 -1.03 15.15
N PHE A 132 6.46 -1.40 13.90
CA PHE A 132 5.76 -2.65 13.59
C PHE A 132 6.65 -3.89 13.75
N ILE A 133 7.94 -3.78 13.40
CA ILE A 133 8.89 -4.90 13.45
C ILE A 133 9.69 -4.97 14.76
N ASP A 134 9.67 -3.91 15.57
CA ASP A 134 10.22 -3.95 16.92
C ASP A 134 9.32 -4.79 17.83
N VAL A 135 9.93 -5.67 18.61
CA VAL A 135 9.22 -6.51 19.60
C VAL A 135 9.55 -6.08 21.03
N ALA A 136 10.55 -5.22 21.22
CA ALA A 136 10.95 -4.75 22.54
C ALA A 136 9.88 -3.88 23.19
N HIS A 137 9.09 -3.14 22.40
CA HIS A 137 8.01 -2.31 22.93
C HIS A 137 6.78 -3.11 23.39
N PHE A 138 6.68 -4.41 23.11
CA PHE A 138 5.52 -5.23 23.47
C PHE A 138 5.18 -5.11 24.95
N ALA A 139 6.15 -5.33 25.84
CA ALA A 139 5.97 -5.26 27.29
C ALA A 139 5.61 -3.85 27.80
N TRP A 140 5.83 -2.80 27.02
CA TRP A 140 5.67 -1.41 27.45
C TRP A 140 4.40 -0.77 26.89
N VAL A 141 4.20 -0.87 25.58
CA VAL A 141 3.07 -0.27 24.86
C VAL A 141 1.85 -1.20 24.88
N HIS A 142 2.07 -2.51 24.73
CA HIS A 142 0.99 -3.49 24.55
C HIS A 142 0.65 -4.29 25.82
N HIS A 143 1.12 -3.84 27.00
CA HIS A 143 0.92 -4.54 28.28
C HIS A 143 -0.56 -4.68 28.70
N ASN A 144 -1.43 -3.78 28.25
CA ASN A 144 -2.88 -3.87 28.51
C ASN A 144 -3.63 -4.67 27.43
N ALA A 145 -2.96 -5.12 26.37
CA ALA A 145 -3.60 -5.77 25.23
C ALA A 145 -3.26 -7.27 25.17
N PHE A 146 -2.00 -7.62 24.92
CA PHE A 146 -1.56 -9.02 24.73
C PHE A 146 -0.25 -9.36 25.46
N ALA A 147 0.59 -8.36 25.74
CA ALA A 147 1.90 -8.55 26.36
C ALA A 147 1.88 -8.32 27.88
N ASN A 148 3.00 -8.56 28.57
CA ASN A 148 3.13 -8.36 30.02
C ASN A 148 4.34 -7.46 30.33
N ARG A 149 4.16 -6.48 31.23
CA ARG A 149 5.23 -5.58 31.71
C ARG A 149 6.38 -6.33 32.37
N ASP A 150 6.08 -7.46 33.01
CA ASP A 150 7.04 -8.30 33.71
C ASP A 150 7.80 -9.26 32.78
N ASN A 151 7.47 -9.25 31.47
CA ASN A 151 8.18 -10.01 30.44
C ASN A 151 8.81 -9.09 29.36
N PRO A 152 9.82 -8.27 29.71
CA PRO A 152 10.44 -7.33 28.78
C PRO A 152 11.59 -7.93 27.95
N ILE A 153 11.98 -9.18 28.22
CA ILE A 153 13.16 -9.79 27.63
C ILE A 153 12.83 -10.21 26.20
N VAL A 154 13.62 -9.71 25.25
CA VAL A 154 13.58 -10.15 23.85
C VAL A 154 14.65 -11.22 23.65
N PRO A 155 14.28 -12.48 23.38
CA PRO A 155 15.25 -13.52 23.04
C PRO A 155 16.10 -13.14 21.84
N LYS A 156 17.33 -13.65 21.78
CA LYS A 156 18.20 -13.43 20.62
C LYS A 156 17.60 -14.12 19.39
N TYR A 157 17.53 -13.39 18.28
CA TYR A 157 17.12 -13.90 16.97
C TYR A 157 18.12 -13.51 15.89
N HIS A 158 17.96 -14.10 14.70
CA HIS A 158 18.77 -13.81 13.53
C HIS A 158 17.91 -13.14 12.44
N THR A 159 18.53 -12.21 11.72
CA THR A 159 17.94 -11.51 10.59
C THR A 159 18.79 -11.75 9.36
N GLU A 160 18.14 -12.17 8.29
CA GLU A 160 18.74 -12.45 6.99
C GLU A 160 18.40 -11.33 6.01
N ARG A 161 19.36 -11.00 5.13
CA ARG A 161 19.06 -10.15 3.97
C ARG A 161 18.47 -11.00 2.86
N THR A 162 17.41 -10.50 2.25
CA THR A 162 16.80 -11.08 1.05
C THR A 162 17.08 -10.19 -0.15
N ASN A 163 16.69 -10.63 -1.35
CA ASN A 163 16.79 -9.82 -2.57
C ASN A 163 15.84 -8.60 -2.55
N TYR A 164 14.85 -8.58 -1.65
CA TYR A 164 13.83 -7.54 -1.55
C TYR A 164 13.89 -6.73 -0.24
N GLY A 165 14.68 -7.17 0.74
CA GLY A 165 14.79 -6.51 2.04
C GLY A 165 15.39 -7.41 3.11
N LEU A 166 14.60 -7.71 4.15
CA LEU A 166 15.04 -8.46 5.33
C LEU A 166 14.01 -9.50 5.72
N LYS A 167 14.47 -10.62 6.28
CA LYS A 167 13.63 -11.65 6.89
C LYS A 167 14.12 -11.96 8.29
N THR A 168 13.21 -12.01 9.26
CA THR A 168 13.52 -12.34 10.65
C THR A 168 12.51 -13.36 11.16
N VAL A 169 13.02 -14.44 11.75
CA VAL A 169 12.19 -15.38 12.50
C VAL A 169 12.41 -15.11 13.98
N TYR A 170 11.33 -14.78 14.67
CA TYR A 170 11.30 -14.47 16.09
C TYR A 170 10.46 -15.50 16.83
N ILE A 171 11.05 -16.16 17.82
CA ILE A 171 10.38 -17.15 18.65
C ILE A 171 10.39 -16.64 20.09
N SER A 172 9.22 -16.58 20.73
CA SER A 172 9.09 -16.10 22.11
C SER A 172 7.88 -16.69 22.83
N ASN A 173 7.84 -16.52 24.14
CA ASN A 173 6.70 -16.84 24.99
C ASN A 173 5.66 -15.70 25.07
N VAL A 174 5.75 -14.68 24.21
CA VAL A 174 4.75 -13.61 24.18
C VAL A 174 3.58 -14.06 23.31
N SER A 175 2.40 -14.19 23.92
CA SER A 175 1.16 -14.59 23.25
C SER A 175 0.74 -13.66 22.11
N ASN A 176 0.09 -14.21 21.08
CA ASN A 176 -0.67 -13.41 20.10
C ASN A 176 -2.16 -13.33 20.43
N TYR A 177 -2.63 -14.06 21.45
CA TYR A 177 -3.98 -13.84 21.95
C TYR A 177 -4.03 -12.56 22.79
N PRO A 178 -5.09 -11.74 22.65
CA PRO A 178 -5.36 -10.69 23.61
C PRO A 178 -5.61 -11.31 24.99
N HIS A 179 -5.45 -10.51 26.06
CA HIS A 179 -5.61 -11.00 27.44
C HIS A 179 -6.96 -11.69 27.69
N GLU A 180 -8.02 -11.22 27.03
CA GLU A 180 -9.37 -11.80 27.09
C GLU A 180 -9.42 -13.25 26.57
N LEU A 181 -8.54 -13.61 25.63
CA LEU A 181 -8.48 -14.92 24.98
C LEU A 181 -7.28 -15.76 25.44
N LYS A 182 -6.55 -15.34 26.48
CA LYS A 182 -5.37 -16.07 26.99
C LYS A 182 -5.65 -17.50 27.45
N HIS A 183 -6.89 -17.81 27.79
CA HIS A 183 -7.29 -19.18 28.16
C HIS A 183 -7.17 -20.18 27.01
N LEU A 184 -7.01 -19.72 25.76
CA LEU A 184 -6.74 -20.54 24.58
C LEU A 184 -5.24 -20.84 24.40
N GLU A 185 -4.36 -20.22 25.17
CA GLU A 185 -2.92 -20.40 25.05
C GLU A 185 -2.49 -21.76 25.62
N PRO A 186 -1.86 -22.64 24.82
CA PRO A 186 -1.32 -23.89 25.35
C PRO A 186 -0.15 -23.61 26.29
N GLU A 187 -0.07 -24.39 27.37
CA GLU A 187 0.98 -24.24 28.36
C GLU A 187 2.37 -24.43 27.72
N GLY A 188 3.25 -23.45 27.91
CA GLY A 188 4.63 -23.49 27.40
C GLY A 188 4.78 -23.30 25.89
N PHE A 189 3.71 -22.94 25.17
CA PHE A 189 3.78 -22.72 23.73
C PHE A 189 4.70 -21.54 23.37
N LEU A 190 5.55 -21.73 22.36
CA LEU A 190 6.43 -20.69 21.84
C LEU A 190 5.93 -20.20 20.50
N TRP A 191 5.59 -18.91 20.46
CA TRP A 191 5.02 -18.25 19.31
C TRP A 191 6.11 -17.91 18.30
N LYS A 192 6.00 -18.49 17.10
CA LYS A 192 6.84 -18.16 15.96
C LYS A 192 6.20 -17.05 15.14
N ARG A 193 6.94 -15.97 14.98
CA ARG A 193 6.61 -14.81 14.15
C ARG A 193 7.66 -14.67 13.06
N THR A 194 7.24 -14.61 11.81
CA THR A 194 8.13 -14.33 10.68
C THR A 194 7.84 -12.93 10.17
N PHE A 195 8.82 -12.04 10.26
CA PHE A 195 8.75 -10.70 9.70
C PHE A 195 9.51 -10.67 8.39
N GLU A 196 8.84 -10.26 7.31
CA GLU A 196 9.44 -10.00 6.01
C GLU A 196 9.28 -8.53 5.65
N VAL A 197 10.40 -7.83 5.52
CA VAL A 197 10.42 -6.38 5.34
C VAL A 197 10.71 -6.05 3.89
N TYR A 198 9.91 -5.13 3.33
CA TYR A 198 10.00 -4.58 1.98
C TYR A 198 10.24 -3.06 2.10
N PRO A 199 11.49 -2.64 2.30
CA PRO A 199 11.77 -1.25 2.64
C PRO A 199 11.40 -0.29 1.50
N PRO A 200 10.99 0.95 1.83
CA PRO A 200 10.80 1.50 3.18
C PRO A 200 9.33 1.55 3.65
N PHE A 201 8.40 0.86 2.97
CA PHE A 201 6.96 1.12 3.12
C PHE A 201 6.12 -0.04 3.65
N SER A 202 6.63 -1.28 3.61
CA SER A 202 5.80 -2.45 3.93
C SER A 202 6.58 -3.54 4.66
N ALA A 203 5.85 -4.31 5.47
CA ALA A 203 6.28 -5.57 6.02
C ALA A 203 5.10 -6.55 6.03
N VAL A 204 5.43 -7.83 6.02
CA VAL A 204 4.50 -8.95 6.24
C VAL A 204 4.88 -9.60 7.56
N LEU A 205 3.86 -9.87 8.38
CA LEU A 205 3.99 -10.66 9.61
C LEU A 205 3.19 -11.95 9.43
N THR A 206 3.86 -13.08 9.46
CA THR A 206 3.24 -14.40 9.57
C THR A 206 3.34 -14.87 11.01
N VAL A 207 2.23 -15.32 11.58
CA VAL A 207 2.16 -15.85 12.94
C VAL A 207 1.70 -17.29 12.87
N ASP A 208 2.51 -18.20 13.43
CA ASP A 208 2.14 -19.61 13.53
C ASP A 208 1.36 -19.80 14.83
N PHE A 209 0.07 -20.13 14.71
CA PHE A 209 -0.78 -20.49 15.84
C PHE A 209 -0.59 -21.96 16.21
N PRO A 210 -0.84 -22.35 17.48
CA PRO A 210 -0.89 -23.75 17.87
C PRO A 210 -1.97 -24.50 17.08
N GLU A 211 -1.70 -25.77 16.76
CA GLU A 211 -2.69 -26.70 16.18
C GLU A 211 -3.83 -27.02 17.16
#